data_AF-A0A1F6R6I5-F1
#
_entry.id   AF-A0A1F6R6I5-F1
#
_cell.length_a   1.000
_cell.length_b   1.000
_cell.length_c   1.000
_cell.angle_alpha   90.00
_cell.angle_beta   90.00
_cell.angle_gamma   90.00
#
_symmetry.space_group_name_H-M   'P 1'
#
loop_
_entity.id
_entity.type
_entity.pdbx_description
1 polymer ?
#
loop_
_entity_poly.entity_id
_entity_poly.type
_entity_poly.pdbx_seq_one_letter_code
_entity_poly.pdbx_strand_id
1 'polypeptide(L)'
;MKSPFSYPRQFSSPGQKRQGAFDGVVSRKSAASPVVSRDTRPMSERRFVAPSRTRVLDGAHREKQAFLKQLHEWSFGDVLWRLLRKGELYYRRVRRIIIRLAPSIAPRKMLYGSLVGGIAFGMVSMAFMEHFFGPGVFARSEGTVVQTTELAAGGTDVVILGDGTDAKPDDYDSGSDIFFEYFNETADAQYKENVKKMVRGYPIEAMLPYIFEQDRLTAAFLIGIAKKESNWGKRVPVLDDQDCFNYWGYRGVRRMMGTGGHTCFNSRKDAVDTVAKRLDTLIRSEKLNTPEKMIIWKCGFSCSGHSRESVKKWISDVDMYFKQLSDE
;
A
#
# COMPACT_ATOMS: atom_id res chain seq x y z
N MET A 1 -40.15 28.42 -42.10
CA MET A 1 -41.16 27.35 -41.88
C MET A 1 -40.57 26.36 -40.86
N LYS A 2 -40.86 26.57 -39.58
CA LYS A 2 -41.61 25.66 -38.68
C LYS A 2 -40.97 24.28 -38.47
N SER A 3 -40.19 24.18 -37.40
CA SER A 3 -40.10 23.00 -36.53
C SER A 3 -41.44 22.79 -35.79
N PRO A 4 -41.74 21.56 -35.36
CA PRO A 4 -42.23 21.40 -33.98
C PRO A 4 -41.84 20.06 -33.34
N PHE A 5 -41.15 20.10 -32.21
CA PHE A 5 -41.36 19.13 -31.13
C PHE A 5 -41.30 19.87 -29.80
N SER A 6 -42.50 20.15 -29.30
CA SER A 6 -42.77 20.84 -28.04
C SER A 6 -42.80 19.85 -26.88
N TYR A 7 -42.07 20.14 -25.81
CA TYR A 7 -42.29 19.52 -24.50
C TYR A 7 -43.32 20.34 -23.70
N PRO A 8 -44.24 19.70 -22.96
CA PRO A 8 -45.13 20.42 -22.06
C PRO A 8 -44.40 20.85 -20.77
N ARG A 9 -44.52 22.15 -20.46
CA ARG A 9 -44.20 22.74 -19.14
C ARG A 9 -45.29 22.35 -18.14
N GLN A 10 -44.90 21.84 -16.97
CA GLN A 10 -45.77 21.87 -15.79
C GLN A 10 -45.30 22.99 -14.88
N PHE A 11 -46.16 24.01 -14.77
CA PHE A 11 -46.17 25.01 -13.71
C PHE A 11 -46.79 24.39 -12.46
N SER A 12 -46.19 24.64 -11.29
CA SER A 12 -46.89 24.53 -10.00
C SER A 12 -46.32 25.59 -9.06
N SER A 13 -47.19 26.52 -8.70
CA SER A 13 -46.96 27.68 -7.81
C SER A 13 -46.89 27.30 -6.31
N PRO A 14 -46.52 28.24 -5.43
CA PRO A 14 -46.09 27.95 -4.06
C PRO A 14 -47.18 28.16 -2.99
N GLY A 15 -46.97 27.55 -1.81
CA GLY A 15 -47.52 28.02 -0.53
C GLY A 15 -48.16 26.95 0.37
N GLN A 16 -47.59 26.71 1.55
CA GLN A 16 -48.21 27.01 2.87
C GLN A 16 -47.51 26.30 4.04
N LYS A 17 -47.29 27.08 5.11
CA LYS A 17 -46.96 26.66 6.48
C LYS A 17 -48.13 25.92 7.12
N ARG A 18 -47.86 24.91 7.97
CA ARG A 18 -48.62 24.66 9.20
C ARG A 18 -47.76 23.99 10.27
N GLN A 19 -47.92 24.48 11.50
CA GLN A 19 -47.36 24.03 12.77
C GLN A 19 -48.18 22.84 13.32
N GLY A 20 -47.61 22.14 14.30
CA GLY A 20 -48.38 21.70 15.48
C GLY A 20 -48.43 20.20 15.78
N ALA A 21 -47.61 19.81 16.77
CA ALA A 21 -47.87 18.91 17.90
C ALA A 21 -48.54 17.54 17.68
N PHE A 22 -47.90 16.48 18.19
CA PHE A 22 -48.57 15.51 19.06
C PHE A 22 -47.55 14.73 19.92
N ASP A 23 -47.95 14.55 21.18
CA ASP A 23 -47.27 13.96 22.32
C ASP A 23 -46.98 12.45 22.20
N GLY A 24 -46.06 11.96 23.03
CA GLY A 24 -45.82 10.52 23.18
C GLY A 24 -44.74 10.16 24.20
N VAL A 25 -45.00 10.45 25.48
CA VAL A 25 -44.27 9.88 26.63
C VAL A 25 -44.68 8.43 26.82
N VAL A 26 -43.77 7.45 26.73
CA VAL A 26 -43.86 6.20 27.50
C VAL A 26 -42.47 5.67 27.88
N SER A 27 -42.31 5.48 29.18
CA SER A 27 -41.19 4.88 29.90
C SER A 27 -41.37 3.35 30.02
N ARG A 28 -40.29 2.55 29.94
CA ARG A 28 -40.11 1.25 30.65
C ARG A 28 -38.70 0.69 30.37
N LYS A 29 -37.82 0.69 31.38
CA LYS A 29 -37.54 -0.42 32.34
C LYS A 29 -36.57 -1.49 31.79
N SER A 30 -35.37 -1.41 32.36
CA SER A 30 -34.41 -2.44 32.77
C SER A 30 -34.83 -3.92 32.66
N ALA A 31 -33.91 -4.74 32.17
CA ALA A 31 -33.71 -6.12 32.62
C ALA A 31 -32.22 -6.45 32.57
N ALA A 32 -31.70 -6.90 33.72
CA ALA A 32 -30.33 -7.31 33.95
C ALA A 32 -30.23 -8.83 34.03
N SER A 33 -29.07 -9.37 33.60
CA SER A 33 -28.39 -10.58 34.10
C SER A 33 -29.05 -11.95 33.81
N PRO A 34 -28.28 -13.04 33.58
CA PRO A 34 -27.35 -13.55 34.58
C PRO A 34 -25.96 -14.03 34.12
N VAL A 35 -25.06 -13.86 35.09
CA VAL A 35 -23.78 -14.51 35.34
C VAL A 35 -23.93 -16.04 35.34
N VAL A 36 -23.04 -16.74 34.63
CA VAL A 36 -22.84 -18.20 34.78
C VAL A 36 -21.46 -18.40 35.39
N SER A 37 -21.46 -18.90 36.63
CA SER A 37 -20.28 -19.27 37.41
C SER A 37 -19.99 -20.77 37.30
N ARG A 38 -18.68 -21.07 37.29
CA ARG A 38 -17.96 -22.25 37.80
C ARG A 38 -18.43 -23.66 37.40
N ASP A 39 -17.49 -24.45 36.87
CA ASP A 39 -17.20 -25.72 37.54
C ASP A 39 -15.74 -26.17 37.38
N THR A 40 -15.04 -26.23 38.50
CA THR A 40 -13.69 -26.79 38.69
C THR A 40 -13.85 -28.22 39.17
N ARG A 41 -13.35 -29.21 38.41
CA ARG A 41 -13.25 -30.61 38.89
C ARG A 41 -11.80 -30.99 39.24
N PRO A 42 -11.61 -31.75 40.34
CA PRO A 42 -10.31 -32.03 40.93
C PRO A 42 -9.55 -33.19 40.27
N MET A 43 -8.23 -33.18 40.50
CA MET A 43 -7.23 -34.18 40.12
C MET A 43 -7.53 -35.57 40.69
N SER A 44 -7.51 -36.60 39.84
CA SER A 44 -7.49 -37.99 40.27
C SER A 44 -6.04 -38.50 40.36
N GLU A 45 -5.68 -38.88 41.56
CA GLU A 45 -4.49 -39.61 42.01
C GLU A 45 -4.29 -40.91 41.21
N ARG A 46 -3.15 -41.06 40.51
CA ARG A 46 -2.68 -42.35 39.99
C ARG A 46 -1.50 -42.82 40.82
N ARG A 47 -1.72 -43.93 41.52
CA ARG A 47 -0.73 -44.71 42.28
C ARG A 47 0.49 -45.04 41.44
N PHE A 48 1.65 -44.68 41.96
CA PHE A 48 2.95 -45.17 41.51
C PHE A 48 3.11 -46.64 41.92
N VAL A 49 3.26 -47.53 40.93
CA VAL A 49 3.81 -48.87 41.12
C VAL A 49 5.26 -48.81 40.65
N ALA A 50 6.19 -49.02 41.57
CA ALA A 50 7.63 -49.06 41.29
C ALA A 50 8.00 -50.44 40.71
N PRO A 51 8.62 -50.52 39.51
CA PRO A 51 9.30 -51.72 39.08
C PRO A 51 10.76 -51.72 39.55
N SER A 52 11.15 -52.87 40.09
CA SER A 52 12.44 -53.20 40.66
C SER A 52 13.60 -52.97 39.70
N ARG A 53 14.62 -52.26 40.18
CA ARG A 53 15.98 -52.23 39.63
C ARG A 53 16.60 -53.61 39.79
N THR A 54 16.87 -54.29 38.67
CA THR A 54 18.10 -55.04 38.34
C THR A 54 17.78 -55.97 37.16
N ARG A 55 18.68 -56.01 36.16
CA ARG A 55 18.62 -56.74 34.86
C ARG A 55 18.16 -55.93 33.63
N VAL A 56 18.83 -54.81 33.30
CA VAL A 56 18.68 -54.17 31.96
C VAL A 56 19.98 -53.57 31.47
N LEU A 57 21.06 -54.35 31.38
CA LEU A 57 22.26 -53.92 30.63
C LEU A 57 22.57 -54.82 29.43
N ASP A 58 22.14 -56.08 29.44
CA ASP A 58 22.33 -56.98 28.29
C ASP A 58 21.20 -56.93 27.25
N GLY A 59 19.99 -56.49 27.64
CA GLY A 59 18.85 -56.35 26.71
C GLY A 59 19.03 -55.19 25.72
N ALA A 60 19.58 -54.06 26.19
CA ALA A 60 19.78 -52.87 25.36
C ALA A 60 20.81 -53.09 24.25
N HIS A 61 21.80 -53.98 24.46
CA HIS A 61 22.81 -54.28 23.45
C HIS A 61 22.28 -55.21 22.35
N ARG A 62 21.40 -56.16 22.70
CA ARG A 62 20.70 -57.03 21.74
C ARG A 62 19.66 -56.28 20.92
N GLU A 63 18.89 -55.37 21.53
CA GLU A 63 17.94 -54.52 20.80
C GLU A 63 18.64 -53.56 19.84
N LYS A 64 19.77 -52.97 20.24
CA LYS A 64 20.57 -52.12 19.34
C LYS A 64 21.11 -52.88 18.14
N GLN A 65 21.58 -54.12 18.32
CA GLN A 65 22.06 -54.93 17.19
C GLN A 65 20.94 -55.41 16.27
N ALA A 66 19.75 -55.74 16.81
CA ALA A 66 18.58 -56.06 16.00
C ALA A 66 18.10 -54.82 15.21
N PHE A 67 18.08 -53.65 15.84
CA PHE A 67 17.71 -52.38 15.20
C PHE A 67 18.71 -51.95 14.12
N LEU A 68 20.01 -52.17 14.33
CA LEU A 68 21.06 -51.89 13.35
C LEU A 68 21.03 -52.86 12.16
N LYS A 69 20.73 -54.15 12.39
CA LYS A 69 20.50 -55.10 11.29
C LYS A 69 19.24 -54.76 10.48
N GLN A 70 18.19 -54.29 11.15
CA GLN A 70 16.96 -53.84 10.50
C GLN A 70 17.13 -52.52 9.72
N LEU A 71 18.06 -51.65 10.14
CA LEU A 71 18.46 -50.44 9.41
C LEU A 71 19.28 -50.73 8.17
N HIS A 72 20.02 -51.85 8.14
CA HIS A 72 20.87 -52.19 6.99
C HIS A 72 20.07 -52.74 5.79
N GLU A 73 18.90 -53.35 6.02
CA GLU A 73 18.02 -53.85 4.96
C GLU A 73 17.08 -52.78 4.37
N TRP A 74 17.04 -51.58 4.93
CA TRP A 74 16.23 -50.50 4.37
C TRP A 74 17.03 -49.76 3.31
N SER A 75 16.59 -49.92 2.06
CA SER A 75 17.07 -49.11 0.93
C SER A 75 17.11 -47.64 1.34
N PHE A 76 18.26 -46.99 1.18
CA PHE A 76 18.41 -45.55 1.42
C PHE A 76 17.31 -44.73 0.73
N GLY A 77 16.79 -45.23 -0.40
CA GLY A 77 15.63 -44.68 -1.09
C GLY A 77 14.39 -44.59 -0.21
N ASP A 78 14.05 -45.61 0.56
CA ASP A 78 12.83 -45.64 1.39
C ASP A 78 12.91 -44.73 2.61
N VAL A 79 14.11 -44.61 3.20
CA VAL A 79 14.36 -43.68 4.31
C VAL A 79 14.26 -42.24 3.83
N LEU A 80 14.88 -41.94 2.68
CA LEU A 80 14.81 -40.63 2.04
C LEU A 80 13.37 -40.28 1.64
N TRP A 81 12.63 -41.25 1.08
CA TRP A 81 11.24 -41.06 0.68
C TRP A 81 10.32 -40.79 1.88
N ARG A 82 10.53 -41.48 3.02
CA ARG A 82 9.80 -41.19 4.26
C ARG A 82 10.13 -39.82 4.85
N LEU A 83 11.39 -39.39 4.75
CA LEU A 83 11.81 -38.05 5.17
C LEU A 83 11.21 -36.97 4.28
N LEU A 84 11.21 -37.15 2.96
CA LEU A 84 10.55 -36.28 2.00
C LEU A 84 9.04 -36.18 2.27
N ARG A 85 8.36 -37.30 2.50
CA ARG A 85 6.91 -37.31 2.81
C ARG A 85 6.58 -36.63 4.13
N LYS A 86 7.42 -36.81 5.16
CA LYS A 86 7.29 -36.09 6.44
C LYS A 86 7.58 -34.59 6.27
N GLY A 87 8.56 -34.25 5.44
CA GLY A 87 8.92 -32.87 5.08
C GLY A 87 7.78 -32.16 4.37
N GLU A 88 7.07 -32.84 3.46
CA GLU A 88 5.93 -32.25 2.74
C GLU A 88 4.76 -31.92 3.69
N LEU A 89 4.47 -32.80 4.66
CA LEU A 89 3.45 -32.56 5.68
C LEU A 89 3.84 -31.40 6.61
N TYR A 90 5.12 -31.30 6.97
CA TYR A 90 5.66 -30.19 7.75
C TYR A 90 5.58 -28.86 6.97
N TYR A 91 5.97 -28.86 5.70
CA TYR A 91 5.87 -27.71 4.81
C TYR A 91 4.43 -27.22 4.66
N ARG A 92 3.46 -28.13 4.48
CA ARG A 92 2.02 -27.79 4.44
C ARG A 92 1.50 -27.22 5.77
N ARG A 93 2.11 -27.57 6.90
CA ARG A 93 1.78 -27.00 8.22
C ARG A 93 2.38 -25.61 8.38
N VAL A 94 3.66 -25.45 8.05
CA VAL A 94 4.39 -24.17 8.10
C VAL A 94 3.78 -23.17 7.13
N ARG A 95 3.45 -23.56 5.90
CA ARG A 95 2.77 -22.71 4.92
C ARG A 95 1.44 -22.17 5.43
N ARG A 96 0.64 -23.00 6.12
CA ARG A 96 -0.63 -22.54 6.74
C ARG A 96 -0.41 -21.59 7.91
N ILE A 97 0.68 -21.74 8.65
CA ILE A 97 1.06 -20.84 9.74
C ILE A 97 1.54 -19.50 9.15
N ILE A 98 2.40 -19.51 8.14
CA ILE A 98 2.89 -18.31 7.45
C ILE A 98 1.75 -17.52 6.81
N ILE A 99 0.81 -18.18 6.11
CA ILE A 99 -0.36 -17.50 5.51
C ILE A 99 -1.27 -16.87 6.57
N ARG A 100 -1.31 -17.41 7.80
CA ARG A 100 -2.08 -16.83 8.91
C ARG A 100 -1.35 -15.68 9.62
N LEU A 101 -0.02 -15.72 9.65
CA LEU A 101 0.81 -14.71 10.31
C LEU A 101 1.21 -13.54 9.40
N ALA A 102 1.14 -13.71 8.08
CA ALA A 102 1.40 -12.67 7.10
C ALA A 102 0.12 -12.28 6.35
N PRO A 103 -0.77 -11.44 6.92
CA PRO A 103 -1.80 -10.79 6.14
C PRO A 103 -1.12 -9.86 5.12
N SER A 104 -1.59 -9.90 3.86
CA SER A 104 -1.17 -9.10 2.69
C SER A 104 -0.21 -7.94 3.02
N ILE A 105 1.09 -8.23 3.00
CA ILE A 105 2.14 -7.24 3.22
C ILE A 105 2.25 -6.40 1.96
N ALA A 106 2.10 -5.09 2.07
CA ALA A 106 2.23 -4.16 0.95
C ALA A 106 3.61 -4.30 0.26
N PRO A 107 3.71 -4.17 -1.08
CA PRO A 107 4.93 -4.45 -1.84
C PRO A 107 6.19 -3.77 -1.30
N ARG A 108 6.07 -2.53 -0.81
CA ARG A 108 7.18 -1.76 -0.23
C ARG A 108 7.77 -2.43 1.02
N LYS A 109 6.94 -3.04 1.87
CA LYS A 109 7.39 -3.76 3.08
C LYS A 109 8.03 -5.11 2.75
N MET A 110 7.65 -5.73 1.63
CA MET A 110 8.32 -6.93 1.13
C MET A 110 9.76 -6.65 0.68
N LEU A 111 10.00 -5.48 0.08
CA LEU A 111 11.32 -5.10 -0.43
C LEU A 111 12.32 -4.87 0.71
N TYR A 112 11.90 -4.22 1.80
CA TYR A 112 12.70 -4.14 3.03
C TYR A 112 12.90 -5.52 3.67
N GLY A 113 11.88 -6.39 3.63
CA GLY A 113 11.98 -7.76 4.12
C GLY A 113 13.01 -8.60 3.35
N SER A 114 13.07 -8.48 2.03
CA SER A 114 14.08 -9.17 1.22
C SER A 114 15.49 -8.62 1.45
N LEU A 115 15.63 -7.30 1.64
CA LEU A 115 16.92 -6.68 1.90
C LEU A 115 17.50 -7.11 3.26
N VAL A 116 16.69 -7.01 4.32
CA VAL A 116 17.09 -7.47 5.66
C VAL A 116 17.33 -8.98 5.69
N GLY A 117 16.49 -9.75 5.00
CA GLY A 117 16.65 -11.20 4.87
C GLY A 117 17.94 -11.61 4.14
N GLY A 118 18.30 -10.89 3.08
CA GLY A 118 19.55 -11.11 2.34
C GLY A 118 20.78 -10.83 3.19
N ILE A 119 20.76 -9.74 3.96
CA ILE A 119 21.85 -9.38 4.89
C ILE A 119 22.00 -10.45 5.98
N ALA A 120 20.89 -10.86 6.61
CA ALA A 120 20.92 -11.90 7.64
C ALA A 120 21.39 -13.26 7.07
N PHE A 121 20.96 -13.62 5.87
CA PHE A 121 21.42 -14.83 5.18
C PHE A 121 22.92 -14.76 4.85
N GLY A 122 23.41 -13.62 4.39
CA GLY A 122 24.83 -13.38 4.13
C GLY A 122 25.68 -13.55 5.38
N MET A 123 25.27 -12.94 6.50
CA MET A 123 25.97 -13.08 7.78
C MET A 123 26.01 -14.54 8.27
N VAL A 124 24.87 -15.24 8.20
CA VAL A 124 24.79 -16.65 8.62
C VAL A 124 25.58 -17.56 7.68
N SER A 125 25.52 -17.31 6.37
CA SER A 125 26.26 -18.09 5.37
C SER A 125 27.76 -17.87 5.48
N MET A 126 28.21 -16.64 5.75
CA MET A 126 29.62 -16.33 5.96
C MET A 126 30.14 -17.02 7.23
N ALA A 127 29.43 -16.91 8.34
CA ALA A 127 29.79 -17.62 9.58
C ALA A 127 29.80 -19.15 9.39
N PHE A 128 28.86 -19.70 8.61
CA PHE A 128 28.83 -21.12 8.29
C PHE A 128 30.02 -21.53 7.41
N MET A 129 30.38 -20.72 6.40
CA MET A 129 31.54 -20.98 5.55
C MET A 129 32.85 -20.92 6.35
N GLU A 130 33.01 -19.93 7.24
CA GLU A 130 34.17 -19.84 8.13
C GLU A 130 34.27 -21.03 9.09
N HIS A 131 33.13 -21.52 9.61
CA HIS A 131 33.10 -22.64 10.53
C HIS A 131 33.43 -23.99 9.86
N PHE A 132 32.99 -24.21 8.62
CA PHE A 132 33.17 -25.49 7.91
C PHE A 132 34.43 -25.55 7.04
N PHE A 133 34.87 -24.43 6.46
CA PHE A 133 36.03 -24.40 5.56
C PHE A 133 37.30 -23.84 6.22
N GLY A 134 37.22 -23.35 7.46
CA GLY A 134 38.35 -22.82 8.22
C GLY A 134 38.97 -21.56 7.60
N PRO A 135 39.93 -20.91 8.28
CA PRO A 135 40.50 -19.63 7.84
C PRO A 135 41.37 -19.69 6.56
N GLY A 136 41.38 -20.80 5.82
CA GLY A 136 42.38 -21.12 4.80
C GLY A 136 41.98 -20.94 3.33
N VAL A 137 40.75 -20.54 3.02
CA VAL A 137 40.24 -20.46 1.63
C VAL A 137 39.93 -19.02 1.18
N PHE A 138 40.41 -18.01 1.92
CA PHE A 138 40.44 -16.64 1.41
C PHE A 138 41.83 -16.34 0.85
N ALA A 139 41.88 -15.97 -0.44
CA ALA A 139 43.11 -15.53 -1.09
C ALA A 139 43.70 -14.35 -0.31
N ARG A 140 44.83 -14.60 0.35
CA ARG A 140 45.63 -13.57 1.02
C ARG A 140 46.27 -12.73 -0.08
N SER A 141 45.67 -11.58 -0.41
CA SER A 141 46.35 -10.54 -1.19
C SER A 141 47.42 -9.93 -0.29
N GLU A 142 48.65 -10.46 -0.35
CA GLU A 142 49.81 -9.84 0.27
C GLU A 142 50.08 -8.47 -0.36
N GLY A 143 50.36 -7.49 0.50
CA GLY A 143 50.49 -6.10 0.11
C GLY A 143 51.61 -5.85 -0.88
N THR A 144 51.40 -4.89 -1.78
CA THR A 144 52.48 -4.17 -2.43
C THR A 144 52.07 -2.71 -2.60
N VAL A 145 52.96 -1.86 -2.11
CA VAL A 145 52.95 -0.41 -2.15
C VAL A 145 53.36 0.06 -3.55
N VAL A 146 52.65 1.07 -4.09
CA VAL A 146 53.03 2.04 -5.16
C VAL A 146 53.03 1.52 -6.61
N GLN A 147 52.17 2.08 -7.50
CA GLN A 147 52.37 3.31 -8.29
C GLN A 147 51.25 3.47 -9.34
N THR A 148 50.87 4.71 -9.62
CA THR A 148 49.95 5.17 -10.65
C THR A 148 50.44 4.85 -12.06
N THR A 149 49.55 4.35 -12.93
CA THR A 149 49.57 4.63 -14.38
C THR A 149 48.21 4.33 -15.00
N GLU A 150 47.70 5.30 -15.76
CA GLU A 150 46.48 5.23 -16.57
C GLU A 150 46.61 4.20 -17.70
N LEU A 151 45.57 3.40 -17.94
CA LEU A 151 44.68 3.49 -19.11
C LEU A 151 43.94 2.16 -19.37
N ALA A 152 42.62 2.30 -19.53
CA ALA A 152 41.74 1.53 -20.39
C ALA A 152 41.70 -0.01 -20.22
N ALA A 153 40.69 -0.49 -19.50
CA ALA A 153 39.51 -1.12 -20.09
C ALA A 153 38.77 -1.98 -19.05
N GLY A 154 37.46 -1.76 -18.91
CA GLY A 154 36.51 -2.69 -18.28
C GLY A 154 36.65 -2.85 -16.76
N GLY A 155 36.02 -1.97 -15.99
CA GLY A 155 35.93 -2.09 -14.53
C GLY A 155 34.56 -2.58 -14.08
N THR A 156 34.46 -3.86 -13.72
CA THR A 156 33.53 -4.33 -12.70
C THR A 156 33.99 -3.77 -11.35
N ASP A 157 33.28 -2.77 -10.82
CA ASP A 157 33.60 -2.24 -9.50
C ASP A 157 33.15 -3.19 -8.39
N VAL A 158 34.14 -3.80 -7.76
CA VAL A 158 34.03 -4.49 -6.48
C VAL A 158 33.99 -3.41 -5.40
N VAL A 159 32.81 -3.16 -4.83
CA VAL A 159 32.67 -2.30 -3.64
C VAL A 159 33.16 -3.07 -2.42
N ILE A 160 34.37 -2.75 -1.97
CA ILE A 160 34.92 -3.18 -0.68
C ILE A 160 34.32 -2.27 0.40
N LEU A 161 33.41 -2.81 1.23
CA LEU A 161 32.94 -2.14 2.44
C LEU A 161 34.00 -2.32 3.53
N GLY A 162 34.76 -1.25 3.77
CA GLY A 162 35.72 -1.15 4.87
C GLY A 162 35.01 -1.08 6.23
N ASP A 163 35.60 -1.82 7.15
CA ASP A 163 35.29 -1.95 8.57
C ASP A 163 35.26 -0.59 9.29
N GLY A 164 34.37 -0.46 10.27
CA GLY A 164 33.95 0.82 10.84
C GLY A 164 34.85 1.35 11.95
N THR A 165 34.94 2.68 12.04
CA THR A 165 35.12 3.42 13.31
C THR A 165 34.61 4.86 13.16
N ASP A 166 33.71 5.24 14.07
CA ASP A 166 33.36 6.57 14.58
C ASP A 166 33.74 7.82 13.74
N ALA A 167 32.75 8.40 13.05
CA ALA A 167 32.80 9.78 12.56
C ALA A 167 31.40 10.44 12.57
N LYS A 168 31.38 11.73 12.91
CA LYS A 168 30.22 12.62 13.09
C LYS A 168 29.28 12.70 11.86
N PRO A 169 27.99 13.07 12.04
CA PRO A 169 26.99 13.05 10.98
C PRO A 169 26.91 14.40 10.26
N ASP A 170 27.92 14.80 9.50
CA ASP A 170 27.85 16.01 8.67
C ASP A 170 28.74 15.87 7.42
N ASP A 171 28.39 14.94 6.52
CA ASP A 171 28.59 15.09 5.06
C ASP A 171 27.89 13.94 4.32
N TYR A 172 26.69 14.19 3.79
CA TYR A 172 25.99 13.25 2.93
C TYR A 172 26.37 13.57 1.48
N ASP A 173 27.29 12.78 0.92
CA ASP A 173 27.78 12.94 -0.44
C ASP A 173 26.70 12.53 -1.48
N SER A 174 26.21 13.55 -2.20
CA SER A 174 25.20 13.48 -3.26
C SER A 174 25.58 12.64 -4.50
N GLY A 175 26.76 12.02 -4.51
CA GLY A 175 27.21 11.15 -5.61
C GLY A 175 26.52 9.77 -5.69
N SER A 176 25.78 9.37 -4.65
CA SER A 176 25.02 8.10 -4.64
C SER A 176 23.58 8.21 -5.17
N ASP A 177 23.16 9.42 -5.57
CA ASP A 177 21.80 9.73 -6.01
C ASP A 177 21.53 9.40 -7.49
N ILE A 178 22.53 9.05 -8.30
CA ILE A 178 22.34 8.76 -9.74
C ILE A 178 21.37 7.60 -9.97
N PHE A 179 21.45 6.57 -9.12
CA PHE A 179 20.53 5.44 -9.18
C PHE A 179 19.11 5.90 -8.82
N PHE A 180 18.94 6.62 -7.70
CA PHE A 180 17.65 7.13 -7.28
C PHE A 180 17.03 8.14 -8.25
N GLU A 181 17.83 9.01 -8.85
CA GLU A 181 17.41 9.95 -9.89
C GLU A 181 16.90 9.20 -11.13
N TYR A 182 17.63 8.19 -11.59
CA TYR A 182 17.19 7.35 -12.71
C TYR A 182 15.90 6.56 -12.41
N PHE A 183 15.76 5.99 -11.19
CA PHE A 183 14.50 5.33 -10.80
C PHE A 183 13.35 6.33 -10.67
N ASN A 184 13.62 7.54 -10.20
CA ASN A 184 12.61 8.59 -10.12
C ASN A 184 12.20 9.09 -11.51
N GLU A 185 13.14 9.29 -12.44
CA GLU A 185 12.85 9.70 -13.81
C GLU A 185 12.07 8.63 -14.58
N THR A 186 12.46 7.36 -14.48
CA THR A 186 11.76 6.26 -15.14
C THR A 186 10.37 6.04 -14.55
N ALA A 187 10.21 6.11 -13.22
CA ALA A 187 8.91 6.05 -12.57
C ALA A 187 8.02 7.25 -12.93
N ASP A 188 8.59 8.46 -13.02
CA ASP A 188 7.86 9.66 -13.42
C ASP A 188 7.42 9.61 -14.90
N ALA A 189 8.29 9.11 -15.79
CA ALA A 189 7.94 8.89 -17.19
C ALA A 189 6.80 7.86 -17.35
N GLN A 190 6.88 6.74 -16.63
CA GLN A 190 5.81 5.73 -16.62
C GLN A 190 4.50 6.31 -16.08
N TYR A 191 4.56 7.04 -14.98
CA TYR A 191 3.42 7.73 -14.39
C TYR A 191 2.76 8.70 -15.40
N LYS A 192 3.54 9.58 -16.03
CA LYS A 192 3.05 10.53 -17.04
C LYS A 192 2.41 9.82 -18.23
N GLU A 193 3.01 8.74 -18.72
CA GLU A 193 2.44 7.95 -19.81
C GLU A 193 1.15 7.22 -19.41
N ASN A 194 1.08 6.68 -18.19
CA ASN A 194 -0.12 6.05 -17.66
C ASN A 194 -1.27 7.05 -17.54
N VAL A 195 -1.01 8.25 -17.01
CA VAL A 195 -2.00 9.33 -16.96
C VAL A 195 -2.44 9.74 -18.36
N LYS A 196 -1.52 9.96 -19.30
CA LYS A 196 -1.85 10.31 -20.71
C LYS A 196 -2.74 9.25 -21.35
N LYS A 197 -2.45 7.96 -21.17
CA LYS A 197 -3.28 6.86 -21.69
C LYS A 197 -4.68 6.87 -21.07
N MET A 198 -4.77 7.13 -19.76
CA MET A 198 -6.03 7.13 -19.02
C MET A 198 -6.98 8.24 -19.49
N VAL A 199 -6.46 9.44 -19.75
CA VAL A 199 -7.28 10.61 -20.13
C VAL A 199 -7.36 10.86 -21.64
N ARG A 200 -6.80 9.96 -22.46
CA ARG A 200 -6.77 10.11 -23.91
C ARG A 200 -8.17 10.33 -24.50
N GLY A 201 -8.31 11.37 -25.32
CA GLY A 201 -9.58 11.72 -25.98
C GLY A 201 -10.57 12.45 -25.08
N TYR A 202 -10.14 12.92 -23.91
CA TYR A 202 -10.93 13.78 -23.02
C TYR A 202 -10.38 15.21 -22.99
N PRO A 203 -11.21 16.24 -22.77
CA PRO A 203 -10.76 17.64 -22.72
C PRO A 203 -9.64 17.94 -21.72
N ILE A 204 -9.55 17.18 -20.62
CA ILE A 204 -8.46 17.30 -19.64
C ILE A 204 -7.07 16.98 -20.21
N GLU A 205 -6.97 16.24 -21.31
CA GLU A 205 -5.70 15.90 -21.94
C GLU A 205 -4.88 17.17 -22.29
N ALA A 206 -5.57 18.22 -22.74
CA ALA A 206 -4.96 19.52 -23.04
C ALA A 206 -4.49 20.29 -21.79
N MET A 207 -4.84 19.83 -20.59
CA MET A 207 -4.40 20.41 -19.30
C MET A 207 -3.22 19.66 -18.69
N LEU A 208 -2.87 18.47 -19.20
CA LEU A 208 -1.83 17.62 -18.63
C LEU A 208 -0.47 18.30 -18.43
N PRO A 209 0.04 19.15 -19.35
CA PRO A 209 1.32 19.84 -19.12
C PRO A 209 1.33 20.60 -17.79
N TYR A 210 0.25 21.32 -17.49
CA TYR A 210 0.12 22.10 -16.25
C TYR A 210 -0.14 21.23 -15.02
N ILE A 211 -0.80 20.07 -15.19
CA ILE A 211 -1.06 19.11 -14.11
C ILE A 211 0.25 18.44 -13.70
N PHE A 212 1.13 18.13 -14.65
CA PHE A 212 2.43 17.50 -14.39
C PHE A 212 3.47 18.46 -13.80
N GLU A 213 3.23 19.77 -13.84
CA GLU A 213 4.02 20.75 -13.09
C GLU A 213 3.74 20.69 -11.57
N GLN A 214 2.63 20.06 -11.16
CA GLN A 214 2.23 19.95 -9.76
C GLN A 214 2.86 18.72 -9.08
N ASP A 215 2.83 18.72 -7.75
CA ASP A 215 3.21 17.57 -6.93
C ASP A 215 2.41 16.32 -7.35
N ARG A 216 3.07 15.15 -7.37
CA ARG A 216 2.47 13.88 -7.79
C ARG A 216 1.17 13.55 -7.05
N LEU A 217 1.11 13.86 -5.75
CA LEU A 217 -0.08 13.66 -4.93
C LEU A 217 -1.23 14.59 -5.37
N THR A 218 -0.91 15.85 -5.63
CA THR A 218 -1.87 16.86 -6.11
C THR A 218 -2.35 16.54 -7.51
N ALA A 219 -1.46 16.11 -8.41
CA ALA A 219 -1.80 15.62 -9.74
C ALA A 219 -2.74 14.41 -9.69
N ALA A 220 -2.50 13.44 -8.78
CA ALA A 220 -3.40 12.31 -8.58
C ALA A 220 -4.82 12.76 -8.16
N PHE A 221 -4.93 13.70 -7.22
CA PHE A 221 -6.22 14.28 -6.85
C PHE A 221 -6.87 15.06 -8.00
N LEU A 222 -6.09 15.84 -8.76
CA LEU A 222 -6.59 16.58 -9.93
C LEU A 222 -7.24 15.61 -10.93
N ILE A 223 -6.57 14.52 -11.30
CA ILE A 223 -7.09 13.55 -12.26
C ILE A 223 -8.30 12.79 -11.69
N GLY A 224 -8.21 12.32 -10.44
CA GLY A 224 -9.28 11.55 -9.79
C GLY A 224 -10.57 12.35 -9.55
N ILE A 225 -10.44 13.57 -9.04
CA ILE A 225 -11.60 14.46 -8.83
C ILE A 225 -12.19 14.88 -10.17
N ALA A 226 -11.38 15.21 -11.18
CA ALA A 226 -11.91 15.57 -12.49
C ALA A 226 -12.70 14.43 -13.15
N LYS A 227 -12.27 13.18 -12.95
CA LYS A 227 -13.04 12.02 -13.40
C LYS A 227 -14.41 11.98 -12.74
N LYS A 228 -14.47 12.26 -11.44
CA LYS A 228 -15.69 12.19 -10.68
C LYS A 228 -16.67 13.32 -11.01
N GLU A 229 -16.18 14.55 -11.08
CA GLU A 229 -17.01 15.75 -11.18
C GLU A 229 -17.47 16.04 -12.61
N SER A 230 -16.59 15.83 -13.60
CA SER A 230 -16.88 16.18 -15.01
C SER A 230 -16.71 15.02 -15.97
N ASN A 231 -16.31 13.84 -15.50
CA ASN A 231 -15.82 12.76 -16.35
C ASN A 231 -14.71 13.25 -17.28
N TRP A 232 -13.70 13.89 -16.68
CA TRP A 232 -12.55 14.49 -17.37
C TRP A 232 -12.92 15.57 -18.41
N GLY A 233 -13.95 16.36 -18.12
CA GLY A 233 -14.39 17.45 -18.99
C GLY A 233 -15.46 17.07 -20.02
N LYS A 234 -16.06 15.87 -19.95
CA LYS A 234 -17.25 15.55 -20.78
C LYS A 234 -18.51 16.31 -20.33
N ARG A 235 -18.58 16.69 -19.05
CA ARG A 235 -19.65 17.49 -18.47
C ARG A 235 -19.02 18.72 -17.83
N VAL A 236 -19.20 19.87 -18.46
CA VAL A 236 -18.54 21.11 -18.03
C VAL A 236 -19.59 22.19 -17.82
N PRO A 237 -19.38 23.08 -16.84
CA PRO A 237 -20.15 24.30 -16.79
C PRO A 237 -19.82 25.14 -18.02
N VAL A 238 -20.83 25.80 -18.56
CA VAL A 238 -20.69 26.69 -19.71
C VAL A 238 -21.01 28.13 -19.33
N LEU A 239 -20.41 29.06 -20.05
CA LEU A 239 -20.74 30.48 -20.03
C LEU A 239 -20.78 30.94 -21.49
N ASP A 240 -21.91 31.48 -21.93
CA ASP A 240 -22.14 31.87 -23.34
C ASP A 240 -21.78 30.75 -24.33
N ASP A 241 -22.19 29.51 -24.01
CA ASP A 241 -21.91 28.28 -24.75
C ASP A 241 -20.41 27.91 -24.88
N GLN A 242 -19.53 28.54 -24.09
CA GLN A 242 -18.10 28.26 -24.05
C GLN A 242 -17.72 27.41 -22.83
N ASP A 243 -16.70 26.56 -22.97
CA ASP A 243 -16.14 25.75 -21.88
C ASP A 243 -15.43 26.65 -20.86
N CYS A 244 -15.86 26.57 -19.60
CA CYS A 244 -15.30 27.31 -18.48
C CYS A 244 -14.02 26.69 -17.89
N PHE A 245 -13.50 25.61 -18.47
CA PHE A 245 -12.30 24.87 -18.03
C PHE A 245 -12.38 24.33 -16.59
N ASN A 246 -13.59 24.17 -16.06
CA ASN A 246 -13.80 23.75 -14.67
C ASN A 246 -14.21 22.28 -14.61
N TYR A 247 -13.21 21.41 -14.48
CA TYR A 247 -13.40 19.96 -14.51
C TYR A 247 -13.57 19.35 -13.11
N TRP A 248 -13.36 20.15 -12.05
CA TRP A 248 -13.32 19.72 -10.65
C TRP A 248 -14.53 20.18 -9.83
N GLY A 249 -15.51 20.84 -10.47
CA GLY A 249 -16.68 21.37 -9.78
C GLY A 249 -16.36 22.53 -8.84
N TYR A 250 -15.26 23.26 -9.06
CA TYR A 250 -14.81 24.35 -8.19
C TYR A 250 -15.83 25.50 -8.15
N ARG A 251 -16.04 26.08 -6.96
CA ARG A 251 -17.06 27.12 -6.69
C ARG A 251 -16.48 28.37 -6.03
N GLY A 252 -15.28 28.79 -6.42
CA GLY A 252 -14.73 30.08 -6.01
C GLY A 252 -15.45 31.23 -6.72
N VAL A 253 -15.83 32.27 -5.97
CA VAL A 253 -16.47 33.47 -6.54
C VAL A 253 -15.47 34.22 -7.41
N ARG A 254 -15.83 34.44 -8.69
CA ARG A 254 -15.08 35.24 -9.67
C ARG A 254 -16.03 36.13 -10.46
N ARG A 255 -15.48 37.04 -11.27
CA ARG A 255 -16.27 37.91 -12.17
C ARG A 255 -17.08 37.08 -13.18
N MET A 256 -16.52 35.97 -13.64
CA MET A 256 -17.17 35.05 -14.58
C MET A 256 -17.58 33.77 -13.86
N MET A 257 -18.87 33.46 -13.91
CA MET A 257 -19.46 32.30 -13.29
C MET A 257 -20.25 31.53 -14.34
N GLY A 258 -19.94 30.25 -14.51
CA GLY A 258 -20.67 29.36 -15.42
C GLY A 258 -21.97 28.85 -14.79
N THR A 259 -22.67 28.01 -15.54
CA THR A 259 -23.89 27.35 -15.09
C THR A 259 -23.74 26.69 -13.71
N GLY A 260 -24.76 26.80 -12.85
CA GLY A 260 -24.78 26.15 -11.54
C GLY A 260 -23.87 26.78 -10.48
N GLY A 261 -23.39 28.01 -10.71
CA GLY A 261 -22.52 28.73 -9.77
C GLY A 261 -21.09 28.18 -9.74
N HIS A 262 -20.68 27.48 -10.79
CA HIS A 262 -19.31 27.02 -10.93
C HIS A 262 -18.42 28.14 -11.46
N THR A 263 -17.18 28.18 -10.97
CA THR A 263 -16.19 29.16 -11.44
C THR A 263 -15.92 28.99 -12.93
N CYS A 264 -15.87 30.09 -13.68
CA CYS A 264 -15.39 30.09 -15.05
C CYS A 264 -13.96 30.65 -15.10
N PHE A 265 -13.01 29.83 -15.56
CA PHE A 265 -11.60 30.19 -15.60
C PHE A 265 -11.24 30.87 -16.91
N ASN A 266 -10.23 31.74 -16.89
CA ASN A 266 -9.80 32.45 -18.09
C ASN A 266 -9.02 31.55 -19.05
N SER A 267 -8.36 30.52 -18.52
CA SER A 267 -7.55 29.58 -19.30
C SER A 267 -7.43 28.23 -18.59
N ARG A 268 -6.99 27.21 -19.35
CA ARG A 268 -6.63 25.89 -18.82
C ARG A 268 -5.59 25.96 -17.70
N LYS A 269 -4.58 26.83 -17.88
CA LYS A 269 -3.52 27.04 -16.88
C LYS A 269 -4.08 27.69 -15.61
N ASP A 270 -4.89 28.76 -15.73
CA ASP A 270 -5.55 29.41 -14.59
C ASP A 270 -6.44 28.44 -13.80
N ALA A 271 -7.14 27.55 -14.51
CA ALA A 271 -7.94 26.50 -13.89
C ALA A 271 -7.09 25.53 -13.07
N VAL A 272 -6.05 24.96 -13.66
CA VAL A 272 -5.16 24.01 -12.98
C VAL A 272 -4.45 24.69 -11.82
N ASP A 273 -3.82 25.85 -12.02
CA ASP A 273 -3.07 26.57 -10.98
C ASP A 273 -3.95 26.90 -9.77
N THR A 274 -5.20 27.35 -10.01
CA THR A 274 -6.11 27.72 -8.93
C THR A 274 -6.58 26.50 -8.14
N VAL A 275 -6.95 25.43 -8.83
CA VAL A 275 -7.44 24.20 -8.19
C VAL A 275 -6.30 23.48 -7.48
N ALA A 276 -5.13 23.37 -8.12
CA ALA A 276 -3.94 22.79 -7.54
C ALA A 276 -3.54 23.51 -6.25
N LYS A 277 -3.48 24.86 -6.26
CA LYS A 277 -3.19 25.65 -5.06
C LYS A 277 -4.16 25.39 -3.92
N ARG A 278 -5.46 25.22 -4.21
CA ARG A 278 -6.45 24.87 -3.19
C ARG A 278 -6.21 23.46 -2.67
N LEU A 279 -5.99 22.48 -3.54
CA LEU A 279 -5.70 21.10 -3.15
C LEU A 279 -4.41 21.01 -2.32
N ASP A 280 -3.34 21.70 -2.72
CA ASP A 280 -2.09 21.76 -1.97
C ASP A 280 -2.29 22.31 -0.57
N THR A 281 -3.14 23.33 -0.41
CA THR A 281 -3.49 23.85 0.92
C THR A 281 -4.17 22.78 1.77
N LEU A 282 -5.14 22.05 1.21
CA LEU A 282 -5.82 20.97 1.92
C LEU A 282 -4.88 19.80 2.26
N ILE A 283 -4.01 19.43 1.33
CA ILE A 283 -3.07 18.31 1.47
C ILE A 283 -1.98 18.66 2.49
N ARG A 284 -1.34 19.83 2.34
CA ARG A 284 -0.12 20.19 3.08
C ARG A 284 -0.44 20.83 4.43
N SER A 285 -1.40 21.75 4.47
CA SER A 285 -1.76 22.48 5.69
C SER A 285 -2.73 21.69 6.55
N GLU A 286 -3.79 21.12 5.95
CA GLU A 286 -4.82 20.37 6.68
C GLU A 286 -4.53 18.86 6.77
N LYS A 287 -3.43 18.38 6.18
CA LYS A 287 -3.00 16.97 6.17
C LYS A 287 -4.07 16.00 5.62
N LEU A 288 -4.87 16.49 4.65
CA LEU A 288 -5.91 15.73 3.96
C LEU A 288 -5.30 15.01 2.75
N ASN A 289 -4.49 13.99 3.01
CA ASN A 289 -3.71 13.27 2.00
C ASN A 289 -4.39 11.99 1.46
N THR A 290 -5.62 11.69 1.87
CA THR A 290 -6.38 10.52 1.37
C THR A 290 -7.75 10.94 0.84
N PRO A 291 -8.34 10.21 -0.12
CA PRO A 291 -9.68 10.48 -0.65
C PRO A 291 -10.77 10.57 0.42
N GLU A 292 -10.68 9.78 1.50
CA GLU A 292 -11.63 9.82 2.62
C GLU A 292 -11.58 11.17 3.34
N LYS A 293 -10.37 11.70 3.55
CA LYS A 293 -10.13 13.00 4.19
C LYS A 293 -10.44 14.16 3.25
N MET A 294 -10.20 13.98 1.95
CA MET A 294 -10.47 14.95 0.89
C MET A 294 -11.98 15.15 0.63
N ILE A 295 -12.86 14.51 1.42
CA ILE A 295 -14.30 14.70 1.30
C ILE A 295 -14.76 16.16 1.50
N ILE A 296 -13.93 16.97 2.16
CA ILE A 296 -14.12 18.41 2.28
C ILE A 296 -14.24 19.11 0.92
N TRP A 297 -13.65 18.55 -0.14
CA TRP A 297 -13.83 19.04 -1.51
C TRP A 297 -15.29 18.95 -1.97
N LYS A 298 -15.96 17.84 -1.64
CA LYS A 298 -17.34 17.57 -2.05
C LYS A 298 -18.36 18.38 -1.26
N CYS A 299 -18.25 18.37 0.07
CA CYS A 299 -19.30 18.89 0.96
C CYS A 299 -18.87 20.10 1.78
N GLY A 300 -17.63 20.58 1.64
CA GLY A 300 -17.08 21.57 2.55
C GLY A 300 -16.95 21.01 3.96
N PHE A 301 -17.10 21.86 4.97
CA PHE A 301 -16.94 21.47 6.37
C PHE A 301 -18.08 20.58 6.92
N SER A 302 -19.22 20.49 6.23
CA SER A 302 -20.36 19.68 6.68
C SER A 302 -21.05 18.96 5.52
N CYS A 303 -21.17 17.64 5.65
CA CYS A 303 -21.88 16.78 4.72
C CYS A 303 -23.38 16.63 5.05
N SER A 304 -23.98 17.47 5.92
CA SER A 304 -25.38 17.35 6.34
C SER A 304 -26.40 17.44 5.20
N GLY A 305 -26.06 18.15 4.11
CA GLY A 305 -26.89 18.26 2.90
C GLY A 305 -26.78 17.07 1.93
N HIS A 306 -25.97 16.04 2.25
CA HIS A 306 -25.72 14.91 1.36
C HIS A 306 -26.10 13.58 2.00
N SER A 307 -26.57 12.63 1.18
CA SER A 307 -26.79 11.26 1.63
C SER A 307 -25.45 10.56 1.90
N ARG A 308 -25.44 9.64 2.87
CA ARG A 308 -24.23 8.86 3.22
C ARG A 308 -23.75 8.03 2.03
N GLU A 309 -24.67 7.55 1.21
CA GLU A 309 -24.40 6.74 0.02
C GLU A 309 -23.68 7.58 -1.04
N SER A 310 -24.10 8.83 -1.26
CA SER A 310 -23.48 9.74 -2.23
C SER A 310 -22.05 10.11 -1.83
N VAL A 311 -21.82 10.32 -0.53
CA VAL A 311 -20.50 10.58 0.05
C VAL A 311 -19.58 9.37 -0.13
N LYS A 312 -20.00 8.18 0.30
CA LYS A 312 -19.21 6.95 0.16
C LYS A 312 -18.88 6.63 -1.29
N LYS A 313 -19.85 6.79 -2.19
CA LYS A 313 -19.64 6.58 -3.63
C LYS A 313 -18.58 7.54 -4.17
N TRP A 314 -18.65 8.82 -3.79
CA TRP A 314 -17.65 9.79 -4.22
C TRP A 314 -16.24 9.41 -3.76
N ILE A 315 -16.08 9.03 -2.49
CA ILE A 315 -14.79 8.58 -1.93
C ILE A 315 -14.29 7.38 -2.72
N SER A 316 -15.11 6.36 -2.91
CA SER A 316 -14.74 5.15 -3.66
C SER A 316 -14.34 5.44 -5.11
N ASP A 317 -15.06 6.34 -5.78
CA ASP A 317 -14.79 6.70 -7.16
C ASP A 317 -13.44 7.43 -7.27
N VAL A 318 -13.16 8.39 -6.38
CA VAL A 318 -11.89 9.12 -6.36
C VAL A 318 -10.73 8.20 -5.95
N ASP A 319 -10.94 7.37 -4.92
CA ASP A 319 -9.95 6.43 -4.39
C ASP A 319 -9.47 5.41 -5.44
N MET A 320 -10.38 4.93 -6.29
CA MET A 320 -10.01 4.01 -7.37
C MET A 320 -8.97 4.62 -8.33
N TYR A 321 -9.16 5.87 -8.75
CA TYR A 321 -8.19 6.54 -9.63
C TYR A 321 -6.96 7.03 -8.86
N PHE A 322 -7.15 7.46 -7.62
CA PHE A 322 -6.06 7.88 -6.76
C PHE A 322 -5.06 6.75 -6.55
N LYS A 323 -5.52 5.55 -6.18
CA LYS A 323 -4.66 4.37 -5.99
C LYS A 323 -3.93 3.94 -7.25
N GLN A 324 -4.61 3.99 -8.40
CA GLN A 324 -3.97 3.71 -9.70
C GLN A 324 -2.82 4.68 -10.01
N LEU A 325 -2.82 5.87 -9.42
CA LEU A 325 -1.83 6.92 -9.65
C LEU A 325 -0.79 7.04 -8.52
N SER A 326 -1.14 6.62 -7.30
CA SER A 326 -0.31 6.73 -6.10
C SER A 326 0.49 5.48 -5.75
N ASP A 327 0.01 4.29 -6.14
CA ASP A 327 0.60 3.00 -5.73
C ASP A 327 1.68 2.47 -6.70
N GLU A 328 2.01 3.22 -7.76
CA GLU A 328 3.19 3.00 -8.61
C GLU A 328 4.44 3.69 -8.05
#